data_AF-A0A3D5DUX4-F1
#
_entry.id   AF-A0A3D5DUX4-F1
#
_cell.length_a   1.000
_cell.length_b   1.000
_cell.length_c   1.000
_cell.angle_alpha   90.00
_cell.angle_beta   90.00
_cell.angle_gamma   90.00
#
_symmetry.space_group_name_H-M   'P 1'
#
loop_
_entity.id
_entity.type
_entity.pdbx_description
1 polymer ?
#
loop_
_entity_poly.entity_id
_entity_poly.type
_entity_poly.pdbx_seq_one_letter_code
_entity_poly.pdbx_strand_id
1 'polypeptide(L)'
;MIASIIRGYAWFAIIYFAVLNSIYLVLITLAALDAITASRRRLVAGREEIFHSPLAPAISLIVPARNEEAVVVNCVRGLLNLRYPRFEVVVVDDGSTDGTFDRLRSAFDLVEIPKVMREDV
;
A
#
# COMPACT_ATOMS: atom_id res chain seq x y z
N MET A 1 49.51 23.67 -41.34
CA MET A 1 48.25 23.03 -41.79
C MET A 1 47.73 22.00 -40.79
N ILE A 2 48.56 21.05 -40.35
CA ILE A 2 48.14 20.00 -39.38
C ILE A 2 47.71 20.59 -38.02
N ALA A 3 48.48 21.53 -37.47
CA ALA A 3 48.16 22.14 -36.17
C ALA A 3 46.84 22.93 -36.14
N SER A 4 46.42 23.54 -37.25
CA SER A 4 45.12 24.23 -37.33
C SER A 4 43.94 23.25 -37.40
N ILE A 5 44.13 22.11 -38.08
CA ILE A 5 43.14 21.03 -38.14
C ILE A 5 42.93 20.41 -36.76
N ILE A 6 44.03 20.11 -36.04
CA ILE A 6 43.98 19.57 -34.68
C ILE A 6 43.25 20.52 -33.72
N ARG A 7 43.52 21.83 -33.79
CA ARG A 7 42.82 22.83 -32.97
C ARG A 7 41.32 22.90 -33.28
N GLY A 8 40.94 22.82 -34.55
CA GLY A 8 39.52 22.79 -34.94
C GLY A 8 38.79 21.56 -34.38
N TYR A 9 39.41 20.38 -34.49
CA TYR A 9 38.87 19.15 -33.92
C TYR A 9 38.77 19.21 -32.39
N ALA A 10 39.78 19.76 -31.71
CA ALA A 10 39.78 19.91 -30.26
C ALA A 10 38.61 20.80 -29.79
N TRP A 11 38.38 21.95 -30.43
CA TRP A 11 37.24 22.81 -30.13
C TRP A 11 35.90 22.12 -30.39
N PHE A 12 35.79 21.37 -31.48
CA PHE A 12 34.60 20.58 -31.78
C PHE A 12 34.30 19.55 -30.68
N ALA A 13 35.32 18.79 -30.26
CA ALA A 13 35.19 17.80 -29.20
C ALA A 13 34.78 18.42 -27.86
N ILE A 14 35.35 19.59 -27.51
CA ILE A 14 35.00 20.34 -26.29
C ILE A 14 33.53 20.78 -26.32
N ILE A 15 33.08 21.37 -27.44
CA ILE A 15 31.69 21.81 -27.58
C ILE A 15 30.74 20.62 -27.51
N TYR A 16 31.04 19.53 -28.20
CA TYR A 16 30.25 18.29 -28.15
C TYR A 16 30.13 17.75 -26.71
N PHE A 17 31.25 17.65 -26.00
CA PHE A 17 31.27 17.18 -24.62
C PHE A 17 30.49 18.11 -23.69
N ALA A 18 30.63 19.43 -23.86
CA ALA A 18 29.90 20.42 -23.07
C ALA A 18 28.39 20.28 -23.28
N VAL A 19 27.92 20.19 -24.53
CA VAL A 19 26.50 20.02 -24.86
C VAL A 19 25.96 18.72 -24.27
N LEU A 20 26.68 17.61 -24.42
CA LEU A 20 26.28 16.31 -23.90
C LEU A 20 26.15 16.32 -22.37
N ASN A 21 27.13 16.91 -21.67
CA ASN A 21 27.06 17.04 -20.21
C ASN A 21 25.96 18.00 -19.75
N SER A 22 25.72 19.10 -20.46
CA SER A 22 24.62 20.00 -20.16
C SER A 22 23.26 19.30 -20.30
N ILE A 23 23.07 18.48 -21.34
CA ILE A 23 21.84 17.68 -21.50
C ILE A 23 21.68 16.71 -20.33
N TYR A 24 22.73 15.97 -19.95
CA TYR A 24 22.66 15.07 -18.80
C TYR A 24 22.38 15.80 -17.49
N LEU A 25 22.99 16.96 -17.27
CA LEU A 25 22.76 17.80 -16.10
C LEU A 25 21.28 18.22 -15.99
N VAL A 26 20.70 18.66 -17.11
CA VAL A 26 19.28 19.04 -17.18
C VAL A 26 18.38 17.84 -16.87
N LEU A 27 18.63 16.69 -17.50
CA LEU A 27 17.85 15.47 -17.27
C LEU A 27 17.90 15.01 -15.80
N ILE A 28 19.09 14.99 -15.20
CA ILE A 28 19.27 14.62 -13.79
C ILE A 28 18.57 15.63 -12.87
N THR A 29 18.63 16.92 -13.19
CA THR A 29 17.96 17.97 -12.39
C THR A 29 16.45 17.83 -12.43
N LEU A 30 15.87 17.64 -13.62
CA LEU A 30 14.44 17.39 -13.78
C LEU A 30 14.02 16.11 -13.04
N ALA A 31 14.77 15.02 -13.21
CA ALA A 31 14.53 13.78 -12.49
C ALA A 31 14.64 13.94 -10.97
N ALA A 32 15.57 14.75 -10.47
CA ALA A 32 15.73 15.02 -9.05
C ALA A 32 14.57 15.86 -8.49
N LEU A 33 14.11 16.89 -9.21
CA LEU A 33 12.93 17.68 -8.81
C LEU A 33 11.67 16.80 -8.74
N ASP A 34 11.48 15.95 -9.75
CA ASP A 34 10.40 14.95 -9.74
C ASP A 34 10.58 13.93 -8.61
N ALA A 35 11.79 13.45 -8.35
CA ALA A 35 12.05 12.50 -7.28
C ALA A 35 11.82 13.10 -5.89
N ILE A 36 12.21 14.35 -5.65
CA ILE A 36 11.99 15.05 -4.37
C ILE A 36 10.50 15.24 -4.12
N THR A 37 9.74 15.67 -5.14
CA THR A 37 8.28 15.84 -5.04
C THR A 37 7.55 14.50 -4.95
N ALA A 38 8.01 13.48 -5.67
CA ALA A 38 7.43 12.13 -5.69
C ALA A 38 7.89 11.23 -4.54
N SER A 39 8.93 11.58 -3.78
CA SER A 39 9.45 10.76 -2.65
C SER A 39 8.38 10.50 -1.58
N ARG A 40 7.52 11.50 -1.34
CA ARG A 40 6.34 11.31 -0.46
C ARG A 40 5.30 10.35 -1.05
N ARG A 41 5.17 10.29 -2.38
CA ARG A 41 4.26 9.38 -3.07
C ARG A 41 4.82 7.96 -3.16
N ARG A 42 6.14 7.78 -3.32
CA ARG A 42 6.80 6.46 -3.41
C ARG A 42 6.76 5.66 -2.13
N LEU A 43 6.88 6.30 -0.96
CA LEU A 43 6.70 5.63 0.34
C LEU A 43 5.29 5.07 0.54
N VAL A 44 4.28 5.68 -0.11
CA VAL A 44 2.90 5.21 -0.09
C VAL A 44 2.66 4.19 -1.20
N ALA A 45 3.20 4.42 -2.40
CA ALA A 45 3.08 3.50 -3.54
C ALA A 45 3.79 2.15 -3.33
N GLY A 46 4.98 2.14 -2.72
CA GLY A 46 5.67 0.90 -2.34
C GLY A 46 4.90 0.11 -1.27
N ARG A 47 4.02 0.77 -0.50
CA ARG A 47 3.14 0.10 0.46
C ARG A 47 2.05 -0.70 -0.26
N GLU A 48 1.47 -0.17 -1.34
CA GLU A 48 0.52 -0.92 -2.18
C GLU A 48 1.14 -2.20 -2.77
N GLU A 49 2.40 -2.15 -3.23
CA GLU A 49 3.10 -3.35 -3.69
C GLU A 49 3.28 -4.41 -2.59
N ILE A 50 3.59 -3.98 -1.35
CA ILE A 50 3.66 -4.88 -0.19
C ILE A 50 2.27 -5.48 0.10
N PHE A 51 1.21 -4.67 0.02
CA PHE A 51 -0.17 -5.11 0.21
C PHE A 51 -0.72 -5.96 -0.92
N HIS A 52 -0.02 -6.08 -2.05
CA HIS A 52 -0.35 -7.00 -3.13
C HIS A 52 0.63 -8.18 -3.24
N SER A 53 1.62 -8.25 -2.38
CA SER A 53 2.61 -9.31 -2.37
C SER A 53 2.01 -10.61 -1.79
N PRO A 54 2.18 -11.76 -2.46
CA PRO A 54 1.85 -13.06 -1.88
C PRO A 54 2.62 -13.38 -0.60
N LEU A 55 3.72 -12.67 -0.34
CA LEU A 55 4.56 -12.81 0.85
C LEU A 55 4.09 -11.94 2.03
N ALA A 56 3.00 -11.19 1.87
CA ALA A 56 2.45 -10.42 2.98
C ALA A 56 1.98 -11.36 4.11
N PRO A 57 2.24 -11.00 5.39
CA PRO A 57 1.82 -11.81 6.53
C PRO A 57 0.30 -11.95 6.57
N ALA A 58 -0.23 -13.04 7.10
CA ALA A 58 -1.67 -13.10 7.41
C ALA A 58 -1.95 -12.18 8.61
N ILE A 59 -3.06 -11.44 8.56
CA ILE A 59 -3.50 -10.58 9.67
C ILE A 59 -4.91 -10.94 10.12
N SER A 60 -5.17 -10.75 11.41
CA SER A 60 -6.51 -10.92 12.00
C SER A 60 -7.01 -9.56 12.48
N LEU A 61 -8.17 -9.14 11.99
CA LEU A 61 -8.81 -7.89 12.35
C LEU A 61 -9.85 -8.16 13.44
N ILE A 62 -9.56 -7.78 14.67
CA ILE A 62 -10.46 -7.97 15.81
C ILE A 62 -11.33 -6.71 15.94
N VAL A 63 -12.65 -6.89 15.88
CA VAL A 63 -13.65 -5.82 15.95
C VAL A 63 -14.47 -6.01 17.22
N PRO A 64 -14.17 -5.28 18.32
CA PRO A 64 -15.07 -5.24 19.46
C PRO A 64 -16.35 -4.51 19.06
N ALA A 65 -17.50 -5.11 19.37
CA ALA A 65 -18.81 -4.55 19.09
C ALA A 65 -19.67 -4.64 20.35
N ARG A 66 -20.31 -3.52 20.72
CA ARG A 66 -21.30 -3.48 21.80
C ARG A 66 -22.34 -2.42 21.50
N ASN A 67 -23.59 -2.84 21.31
CA ASN A 67 -24.70 -1.96 20.98
C ASN A 67 -24.47 -1.11 19.71
N GLU A 68 -24.03 -1.75 18.63
CA GLU A 68 -23.64 -1.12 17.35
C GLU A 68 -24.57 -1.53 16.19
N GLU A 69 -25.82 -1.93 16.45
CA GLU A 69 -26.73 -2.51 15.46
C GLU A 69 -26.90 -1.66 14.18
N ALA A 70 -26.77 -0.33 14.30
CA ALA A 70 -26.93 0.61 13.20
C ALA A 70 -25.72 0.64 12.24
N VAL A 71 -24.52 0.31 12.71
CA VAL A 71 -23.27 0.51 11.96
C VAL A 71 -22.48 -0.77 11.73
N VAL A 72 -22.68 -1.80 12.56
CA VAL A 72 -21.84 -3.00 12.60
C VAL A 72 -21.73 -3.69 11.24
N VAL A 73 -22.83 -3.80 10.50
CA VAL A 73 -22.86 -4.45 9.18
C VAL A 73 -22.04 -3.66 8.16
N ASN A 74 -22.16 -2.33 8.15
CA ASN A 74 -21.41 -1.49 7.23
C ASN A 74 -19.92 -1.47 7.57
N CYS A 75 -19.59 -1.50 8.87
CA CYS A 75 -18.21 -1.62 9.35
C CYS A 75 -17.57 -2.92 8.81
N VAL A 76 -18.21 -4.07 9.04
CA VAL A 76 -17.69 -5.37 8.58
C VAL A 76 -17.62 -5.44 7.05
N ARG A 77 -18.61 -4.92 6.31
CA ARG A 77 -18.53 -4.81 4.84
C ARG A 77 -17.34 -3.95 4.38
N GLY A 78 -17.03 -2.88 5.10
CA GLY A 78 -15.86 -2.05 4.84
C GLY A 78 -14.55 -2.84 5.03
N LEU A 79 -14.46 -3.61 6.11
CA LEU A 79 -13.29 -4.45 6.39
C LEU A 79 -13.11 -5.58 5.37
N LEU A 80 -14.19 -6.23 4.95
CA LEU A 80 -14.14 -7.28 3.92
C LEU A 80 -13.75 -6.74 2.53
N ASN A 81 -13.89 -5.43 2.29
CA ASN A 81 -13.46 -4.77 1.05
C ASN A 81 -11.98 -4.35 1.04
N LEU A 82 -11.22 -4.66 2.09
CA LEU A 82 -9.79 -4.35 2.13
C LEU A 82 -9.02 -5.08 1.03
N ARG A 83 -8.16 -4.34 0.32
CA ARG A 83 -7.23 -4.91 -0.67
C ARG A 83 -5.99 -5.45 0.05
N TYR A 84 -6.16 -6.57 0.76
CA TYR A 84 -5.09 -7.29 1.44
C TYR A 84 -5.19 -8.79 1.10
N PRO A 85 -4.08 -9.50 0.83
CA PRO A 85 -4.11 -10.82 0.19
C PRO A 85 -4.67 -11.91 1.10
N ARG A 86 -4.38 -11.87 2.40
CA ARG A 86 -4.87 -12.85 3.38
C ARG A 86 -5.17 -12.19 4.71
N PHE A 87 -6.44 -12.11 5.05
CA PHE A 87 -6.88 -11.60 6.34
C PHE A 87 -8.18 -12.28 6.78
N GLU A 88 -8.45 -12.21 8.07
CA GLU A 88 -9.71 -12.60 8.67
C GLU A 88 -10.29 -11.44 9.49
N VAL A 89 -11.61 -11.43 9.66
CA VAL A 89 -12.32 -10.46 10.50
C VAL A 89 -13.00 -11.23 11.62
N VAL A 90 -12.64 -10.91 12.86
CA VAL A 90 -13.20 -11.53 14.07
C VAL A 90 -13.99 -10.45 14.82
N VAL A 91 -15.32 -10.55 14.76
CA VAL A 91 -16.19 -9.65 15.52
C VAL A 91 -16.45 -10.25 16.89
N VAL A 92 -16.16 -9.47 17.93
CA VAL A 92 -16.34 -9.86 19.33
C VAL A 92 -17.49 -9.04 19.89
N ASP A 93 -18.64 -9.68 20.10
CA ASP A 93 -19.78 -9.06 20.75
C ASP A 93 -19.61 -9.12 22.29
N ASP A 94 -19.44 -7.96 22.92
CA ASP A 94 -19.27 -7.80 24.38
C ASP A 94 -20.62 -7.69 25.10
N GLY A 95 -21.51 -8.65 24.84
CA GLY A 95 -22.82 -8.73 25.49
C GLY A 95 -23.77 -7.59 25.10
N SER A 96 -23.90 -7.32 23.79
CA SER A 96 -24.87 -6.35 23.27
C SER A 96 -26.30 -6.67 23.74
N THR A 97 -27.03 -5.62 24.09
CA THR A 97 -28.43 -5.66 24.51
C THR A 97 -29.39 -5.27 23.38
N ASP A 98 -28.86 -4.87 22.24
CA ASP A 98 -29.60 -4.52 21.02
C ASP A 98 -29.50 -5.64 19.95
N GLY A 99 -29.93 -5.36 18.72
CA GLY A 99 -29.88 -6.32 17.61
C GLY A 99 -28.51 -6.54 16.97
N THR A 100 -27.38 -6.15 17.59
CA THR A 100 -26.04 -6.20 16.97
C THR A 100 -25.71 -7.58 16.38
N PHE A 101 -25.83 -8.64 17.17
CA PHE A 101 -25.56 -10.00 16.70
C PHE A 101 -26.53 -10.46 15.60
N ASP A 102 -27.82 -10.16 15.74
CA ASP A 102 -28.84 -10.56 14.76
C ASP A 102 -28.62 -9.90 13.40
N ARG A 103 -28.19 -8.63 13.39
CA ARG A 103 -27.80 -7.90 12.18
C ARG A 103 -26.60 -8.55 11.50
N LEU A 104 -25.59 -8.97 12.27
CA LEU A 104 -24.43 -9.68 11.73
C LEU A 104 -24.81 -11.06 11.18
N ARG A 105 -25.57 -11.84 11.94
CA ARG A 105 -26.03 -13.18 11.55
C ARG A 105 -26.80 -13.14 10.23
N SER A 106 -27.77 -12.23 10.12
CA SER A 106 -28.59 -12.09 8.91
C SER A 106 -27.83 -11.50 7.72
N ALA A 107 -26.82 -10.65 7.95
CA ALA A 107 -26.07 -10.01 6.86
C ALA A 107 -24.97 -10.89 6.25
N PHE A 108 -24.46 -11.86 7.01
CA PHE A 108 -23.28 -12.67 6.63
C PHE A 108 -23.52 -14.18 6.71
N ASP A 109 -24.78 -14.62 6.89
CA ASP A 109 -25.18 -16.04 6.98
C ASP A 109 -24.30 -16.84 7.97
N LEU A 110 -24.09 -16.27 9.15
CA LEU A 110 -23.19 -16.85 10.15
C LEU A 110 -23.68 -18.23 10.60
N VAL A 111 -22.77 -19.19 10.61
CA VAL A 111 -23.01 -20.56 11.08
C VAL A 111 -22.41 -20.76 12.47
N GLU A 112 -23.09 -21.53 13.30
CA GLU A 112 -22.55 -21.92 14.59
C GLU A 112 -21.44 -22.96 14.42
N ILE A 113 -20.30 -22.72 15.06
CA ILE A 113 -19.18 -23.66 15.09
C ILE A 113 -19.16 -24.28 16.49
N PRO A 114 -19.12 -25.62 16.61
CA PRO A 114 -19.08 -26.29 17.90
C PRO A 114 -17.88 -25.78 18.70
N LYS A 115 -18.14 -25.41 19.96
CA LYS A 115 -17.12 -24.86 20.85
C LYS A 115 -16.08 -25.94 21.16
N VAL A 116 -14.91 -25.86 20.51
CA VAL A 116 -13.76 -26.70 20.85
C VAL A 116 -12.99 -25.98 21.95
N MET A 117 -13.35 -26.26 23.21
CA MET A 117 -12.57 -25.80 24.35
C MET A 117 -11.44 -26.81 24.56
N ARG A 118 -10.18 -26.35 24.56
CA ARG A 118 -9.05 -27.16 25.02
C ARG A 118 -9.29 -27.49 26.49
N GLU A 119 -9.36 -28.76 26.83
CA GLU A 119 -9.59 -29.27 28.20
C GLU A 119 -8.30 -29.23 29.06
N ASP A 120 -7.20 -28.75 28.48
CA ASP A 120 -5.85 -28.75 29.00
C ASP A 120 -5.46 -27.38 29.61
N VAL A 121 -6.15 -26.97 30.69
CA VAL A 121 -5.66 -26.00 31.70
C VAL A 121 -6.14 -26.39 33.10
#